data_AF-A0A855MMF4-F1
#
_entry.id   AF-A0A855MMF4-F1
#
_cell.length_a   1.000
_cell.length_b   1.000
_cell.length_c   1.000
_cell.angle_alpha   90.00
_cell.angle_beta   90.00
_cell.angle_gamma   90.00
#
_symmetry.space_group_name_H-M   'P 1'
#
loop_
_entity.id
_entity.type
_entity.pdbx_description
1 polymer ?
#
loop_
_entity_poly.entity_id
_entity_poly.type
_entity_poly.pdbx_seq_one_letter_code
_entity_poly.pdbx_strand_id
1 'polypeptide(L)'
;MLEKVLDFINFGPAGATDAGNTVQQTQTAPTGGGGFSGLLFFLIIIILMWVMLFLPQRRQEKKHKEMLSALKKGDKIVTSSGIIGKIISITNERIRISTADKTEIDITKNAIAGVLSKSDRPEAAPEETETEDKK
;
A
#
# COMPACT_ATOMS: atom_id res chain seq x y z
N MET A 1 -21.38 -25.41 -38.06
CA MET A 1 -20.52 -26.50 -37.56
C MET A 1 -19.29 -26.59 -38.45
N LEU A 2 -18.26 -25.87 -38.02
CA LEU A 2 -16.81 -25.96 -38.27
C LEU A 2 -16.18 -25.85 -39.67
N GLU A 3 -16.84 -26.13 -40.80
CA GLU A 3 -16.23 -25.88 -42.13
C GLU A 3 -16.66 -24.55 -42.78
N LYS A 4 -17.82 -24.01 -42.38
CA LYS A 4 -18.28 -22.66 -42.78
C LYS A 4 -17.63 -21.51 -41.99
N VAL A 5 -16.77 -21.81 -41.02
CA VAL A 5 -16.06 -20.82 -40.18
C VAL A 5 -14.68 -20.47 -40.78
N LEU A 6 -14.08 -21.37 -41.56
CA LEU A 6 -12.79 -21.13 -42.22
C LEU A 6 -12.92 -20.36 -43.54
N ASP A 7 -14.07 -20.40 -44.22
CA ASP A 7 -14.33 -19.63 -45.45
C ASP A 7 -14.72 -18.16 -45.18
N PHE A 8 -15.11 -17.84 -43.94
CA PHE A 8 -15.35 -16.46 -43.48
C PHE A 8 -14.03 -15.72 -43.17
N ILE A 9 -12.89 -16.44 -43.11
CA ILE A 9 -11.55 -15.85 -42.89
C ILE A 9 -10.92 -15.38 -44.22
N ASN A 10 -11.46 -15.74 -45.39
CA ASN A 10 -10.84 -15.44 -46.68
C ASN A 10 -11.79 -14.87 -47.76
N PHE A 11 -12.97 -14.36 -47.38
CA PHE A 11 -13.94 -13.75 -48.30
C PHE A 11 -13.96 -12.20 -48.17
N GLY A 12 -12.96 -11.53 -48.77
CA GLY A 12 -12.94 -10.17 -49.35
C GLY A 12 -13.37 -8.92 -48.52
N PRO A 13 -13.08 -7.67 -48.98
CA PRO A 13 -12.63 -7.28 -50.31
C PRO A 13 -11.30 -6.48 -50.34
N ALA A 14 -10.62 -6.60 -51.48
CA ALA A 14 -9.65 -5.63 -51.93
C ALA A 14 -10.31 -4.24 -52.07
N GLY A 15 -9.66 -3.21 -51.53
CA GLY A 15 -9.74 -1.83 -51.99
C GLY A 15 -11.05 -1.06 -51.80
N ALA A 16 -11.22 -0.44 -50.63
CA ALA A 16 -11.93 0.84 -50.54
C ALA A 16 -11.32 1.67 -49.39
N THR A 17 -10.34 2.48 -49.76
CA THR A 17 -9.99 3.72 -49.08
C THR A 17 -11.24 4.58 -48.95
N ASP A 18 -11.70 4.82 -47.72
CA ASP A 18 -12.52 6.00 -47.43
C ASP A 18 -11.98 6.69 -46.17
N ALA A 19 -11.66 7.96 -46.35
CA ALA A 19 -10.97 8.80 -45.39
C ALA A 19 -12.02 9.45 -44.49
N GLY A 20 -12.01 9.12 -43.20
CA GLY A 20 -12.92 9.79 -42.28
C GLY A 20 -13.03 9.16 -40.89
N ASN A 21 -12.02 9.42 -40.07
CA ASN A 21 -12.19 9.58 -38.63
C ASN A 21 -12.46 8.30 -37.79
N THR A 22 -11.47 7.42 -37.71
CA THR A 22 -11.32 6.52 -36.55
C THR A 22 -10.36 7.15 -35.56
N VAL A 23 -10.93 7.57 -34.44
CA VAL A 23 -10.30 8.05 -33.20
C VAL A 23 -8.97 7.35 -32.92
N GLN A 24 -7.86 8.03 -33.18
CA GLN A 24 -6.55 7.69 -32.65
C GLN A 24 -6.25 8.67 -31.52
N GLN A 25 -6.66 8.29 -30.31
CA GLN A 25 -6.19 8.92 -29.09
C GLN A 25 -4.76 8.38 -28.84
N THR A 26 -3.78 9.03 -29.45
CA THR A 26 -2.37 8.68 -29.25
C THR A 26 -1.89 9.40 -27.99
N GLN A 27 -1.67 8.65 -26.90
CA GLN A 27 -0.80 9.09 -25.81
C GLN A 27 0.58 9.38 -26.40
N THR A 28 0.95 10.65 -26.43
CA THR A 28 2.30 11.10 -26.75
C THR A 28 3.23 10.71 -25.59
N ALA A 29 3.79 9.51 -25.66
CA ALA A 29 5.02 9.22 -24.94
C ALA A 29 6.15 10.09 -25.55
N PRO A 30 6.98 10.76 -24.74
CA PRO A 30 8.06 11.59 -25.26
C PRO A 30 9.03 10.74 -26.07
N THR A 31 9.10 11.00 -27.38
CA THR A 31 10.06 10.39 -28.30
C THR A 31 11.45 10.99 -28.03
N GLY A 32 12.16 10.44 -27.04
CA GLY A 32 13.46 10.93 -26.58
C GLY A 32 14.64 10.41 -27.40
N GLY A 33 15.17 11.27 -28.27
CA GLY A 33 16.56 11.35 -28.79
C GLY A 33 17.39 10.06 -28.96
N GLY A 34 17.65 9.69 -30.22
CA GLY A 34 18.52 8.56 -30.57
C GLY A 34 19.96 8.67 -30.03
N GLY A 35 20.51 7.51 -29.62
CA GLY A 35 21.93 7.30 -29.33
C GLY A 35 22.47 8.01 -28.08
N PHE A 36 22.77 7.26 -27.01
CA PHE A 36 23.36 7.70 -25.73
C PHE A 36 22.55 8.71 -24.90
N SER A 37 22.01 9.78 -25.49
CA SER A 37 21.11 10.73 -24.83
C SER A 37 19.79 10.07 -24.41
N GLY A 38 19.16 9.29 -25.31
CA GLY A 38 17.98 8.50 -24.97
C GLY A 38 18.25 7.43 -23.90
N LEU A 39 19.43 6.81 -23.90
CA LEU A 39 19.82 5.84 -22.87
C LEU A 39 20.02 6.51 -21.52
N LEU A 40 20.64 7.71 -21.49
CA LEU A 40 20.81 8.49 -20.27
C LEU A 40 19.47 9.00 -19.73
N PHE A 41 18.58 9.47 -20.60
CA PHE A 41 17.21 9.87 -20.24
C PHE A 41 16.40 8.69 -19.69
N PHE A 42 16.49 7.53 -20.34
CA PHE A 42 15.84 6.30 -19.87
C PHE A 42 16.39 5.83 -18.51
N LEU A 43 17.71 5.93 -18.31
CA LEU A 43 18.35 5.60 -17.04
C LEU A 43 17.92 6.54 -15.92
N ILE A 44 17.80 7.85 -16.18
CA ILE A 44 17.28 8.83 -15.23
C ILE A 44 15.83 8.50 -14.81
N ILE A 45 14.96 8.15 -15.77
CA ILE A 45 13.58 7.76 -15.46
C ILE A 45 13.54 6.49 -14.58
N ILE A 46 14.35 5.48 -14.91
CA ILE A 46 14.46 4.25 -14.11
C ILE A 46 14.93 4.58 -12.68
N ILE A 47 15.94 5.43 -12.53
CA ILE A 47 16.45 5.85 -11.22
C ILE A 47 15.37 6.60 -10.44
N LEU A 48 14.67 7.54 -11.08
CA LEU A 48 13.63 8.33 -10.42
C LEU A 48 12.46 7.45 -9.94
N MET A 49 12.04 6.49 -10.78
CA MET A 49 11.02 5.51 -10.42
C MET A 49 11.46 4.61 -9.26
N TRP A 50 12.72 4.17 -9.26
CA TRP A 50 13.28 3.34 -8.18
C TRP A 50 13.39 4.12 -6.86
N VAL A 51 13.86 5.37 -6.90
CA VAL A 51 13.99 6.22 -5.71
C VAL A 51 12.63 6.46 -5.07
N MET A 52 11.58 6.69 -5.87
CA MET A 52 10.24 6.94 -5.34
C MET A 52 9.61 5.70 -4.69
N LEU A 53 9.84 4.50 -5.23
CA LEU A 53 9.29 3.26 -4.68
C LEU A 53 10.07 2.75 -3.46
N PHE A 54 11.40 2.85 -3.48
CA PHE A 54 12.27 2.17 -2.50
C PHE A 54 12.59 2.99 -1.25
N LEU A 55 12.62 4.33 -1.37
CA LEU A 55 12.88 5.22 -0.25
C LEU A 55 11.79 5.22 0.85
N PRO A 56 10.48 5.16 0.56
CA PRO A 56 9.45 5.17 1.60
C PRO A 56 9.43 3.87 2.42
N GLN A 57 9.70 2.72 1.79
CA GLN A 57 9.57 1.41 2.44
C GLN A 57 10.61 1.22 3.56
N ARG A 58 11.87 1.60 3.30
CA ARG A 58 12.95 1.52 4.30
C ARG A 58 12.65 2.34 5.56
N ARG A 59 11.93 3.47 5.42
CA ARG A 59 11.53 4.30 6.57
C ARG A 59 10.45 3.61 7.40
N GLN A 60 9.51 2.92 6.76
CA GLN A 60 8.47 2.17 7.46
C GLN A 60 9.04 0.94 8.17
N GLU A 61 9.93 0.19 7.52
CA GLU A 61 10.59 -0.96 8.16
C GLU A 61 11.43 -0.55 9.38
N LYS A 62 12.17 0.56 9.28
CA LYS A 62 12.94 1.10 10.41
C LYS A 62 12.03 1.49 11.56
N LYS A 63 10.98 2.27 11.30
CA LYS A 63 9.97 2.65 12.30
C LYS A 63 9.30 1.44 12.95
N HIS A 64 8.97 0.42 12.15
CA HIS A 64 8.37 -0.81 12.66
C HIS A 64 9.36 -1.56 13.57
N LYS A 65 10.61 -1.75 13.14
CA LYS A 65 11.66 -2.38 13.97
C LYS A 65 11.92 -1.60 15.26
N GLU A 66 11.96 -0.27 15.19
CA GLU A 66 12.12 0.60 16.36
C GLU A 66 10.94 0.43 17.33
N MET A 67 9.70 0.41 16.83
CA MET A 67 8.51 0.15 17.66
C MET A 67 8.59 -1.23 18.33
N LEU A 68 8.97 -2.28 17.59
CA LEU A 68 9.14 -3.62 18.15
C LEU A 68 10.23 -3.69 19.23
N SER A 69 11.29 -2.87 19.09
CA SER A 69 12.37 -2.79 20.08
C SER A 69 11.98 -1.97 21.32
N ALA A 70 11.03 -1.05 21.19
CA ALA A 70 10.53 -0.23 22.28
C ALA A 70 9.52 -0.95 23.19
N LEU A 71 9.02 -2.12 22.78
CA LEU A 71 8.05 -2.92 23.53
C LEU A 71 8.63 -3.41 24.87
N LYS A 72 7.88 -3.21 25.95
CA LYS A 72 8.24 -3.65 27.29
C LYS A 72 7.19 -4.57 27.89
N LYS A 73 7.62 -5.37 28.88
CA LYS A 73 6.69 -6.18 29.68
C LYS A 73 5.74 -5.25 30.41
N GLY A 74 4.45 -5.56 30.36
CA GLY A 74 3.39 -4.78 30.98
C GLY A 74 2.72 -3.75 30.07
N ASP A 75 3.24 -3.51 28.86
CA ASP A 75 2.59 -2.64 27.89
C ASP A 75 1.28 -3.26 27.41
N LYS A 76 0.26 -2.41 27.25
CA LYS A 76 -0.97 -2.78 26.56
C LYS A 76 -0.74 -2.56 25.08
N ILE A 77 -0.97 -3.57 24.26
CA ILE A 77 -0.71 -3.52 22.82
C ILE A 77 -1.96 -3.87 22.02
N VAL A 78 -1.95 -3.50 20.74
CA VAL A 78 -2.89 -3.97 19.74
C VAL A 78 -2.14 -4.76 18.66
N THR A 79 -2.70 -5.92 18.34
CA THR A 79 -2.21 -6.82 17.29
C THR A 79 -2.81 -6.40 15.95
N SER A 80 -2.20 -6.76 14.82
CA SER A 80 -2.72 -6.43 13.47
C SER A 80 -4.13 -6.98 13.19
N SER A 81 -4.62 -7.94 13.99
CA SER A 81 -5.98 -8.49 13.94
C SER A 81 -6.98 -7.78 14.88
N GLY A 82 -6.58 -6.71 15.56
CA GLY A 82 -7.43 -5.96 16.49
C GLY A 82 -7.49 -6.53 17.92
N ILE A 83 -6.70 -7.56 18.24
CA ILE A 83 -6.64 -8.13 19.58
C ILE A 83 -5.86 -7.19 20.50
N ILE A 84 -6.48 -6.83 21.63
CA ILE A 84 -5.89 -5.97 22.67
C ILE A 84 -5.52 -6.84 23.86
N GLY A 85 -4.27 -6.75 24.31
CA GLY A 85 -3.79 -7.51 25.45
C GLY A 85 -2.61 -6.84 26.15
N LYS A 86 -2.22 -7.40 27.29
CA LYS A 86 -1.05 -6.97 28.06
C LYS A 86 0.11 -7.94 27.85
N ILE A 87 1.31 -7.41 27.63
CA ILE A 87 2.52 -8.23 27.49
C ILE A 87 2.90 -8.84 28.84
N ILE A 88 2.96 -10.17 28.91
CA ILE A 88 3.39 -10.94 30.08
C ILE A 88 4.89 -11.24 29.97
N SER A 89 5.32 -11.68 28.78
CA SER A 89 6.71 -12.05 28.52
C SER A 89 7.11 -11.76 27.08
N ILE A 90 8.38 -11.43 26.88
CA ILE A 90 8.98 -11.14 25.58
C ILE A 90 10.15 -12.09 25.38
N THR A 91 10.11 -12.83 24.28
CA THR A 91 11.21 -13.67 23.77
C THR A 91 11.74 -13.04 22.46
N ASN A 92 12.78 -13.61 21.83
CA ASN A 92 13.35 -13.06 20.59
C ASN A 92 12.33 -12.95 19.44
N GLU A 93 11.68 -14.05 19.05
CA GLU A 93 10.69 -14.06 17.96
C GLU A 93 9.22 -13.87 18.42
N ARG A 94 8.93 -14.27 19.66
CA ARG A 94 7.55 -14.42 20.18
C ARG A 94 7.32 -13.58 21.42
N ILE A 95 6.08 -13.14 21.61
CA ILE A 95 5.60 -12.39 22.77
C ILE A 95 4.36 -13.11 23.29
N ARG A 96 4.31 -13.31 24.61
CA ARG A 96 3.14 -13.84 25.29
C ARG A 96 2.28 -12.70 25.79
N ILE A 97 1.03 -12.68 25.36
CA ILE A 97 0.05 -11.68 25.75
C ILE A 97 -1.12 -12.31 26.52
N SER A 98 -1.60 -11.61 27.54
CA SER A 98 -2.87 -11.92 28.21
C SER A 98 -3.94 -10.99 27.66
N THR A 99 -5.01 -11.57 27.11
CA THR A 99 -6.18 -10.83 26.62
C THR A 99 -7.29 -10.76 27.67
N ALA A 100 -7.43 -11.82 28.48
CA ALA A 100 -8.42 -11.97 29.53
C ALA A 100 -7.84 -12.76 30.71
N ASP A 101 -8.57 -12.87 31.82
CA ASP A 101 -8.11 -13.38 33.13
C ASP A 101 -7.50 -14.80 33.12
N LYS A 102 -7.71 -15.59 32.04
CA LYS A 102 -7.14 -16.93 31.88
C LYS A 102 -6.66 -17.27 30.45
N THR A 103 -6.60 -16.30 29.54
CA THR A 103 -6.24 -16.57 28.14
C THR A 103 -4.89 -15.94 27.83
N GLU A 104 -3.88 -16.79 27.73
CA GLU A 104 -2.54 -16.45 27.26
C GLU A 104 -2.36 -16.94 25.82
N ILE A 105 -1.86 -16.07 24.95
CA ILE A 105 -1.62 -16.38 23.55
C ILE A 105 -0.19 -15.97 23.20
N ASP A 106 0.51 -16.84 22.49
CA ASP A 106 1.82 -16.56 21.95
C ASP A 106 1.66 -16.00 20.52
N ILE A 107 2.14 -14.78 20.30
CA ILE A 107 2.12 -14.10 19.00
C ILE A 107 3.53 -13.74 18.56
N THR A 108 3.76 -13.63 17.26
CA THR A 108 5.03 -13.18 16.70
C THR A 108 5.20 -11.68 16.94
N LYS A 109 6.44 -11.20 17.19
CA LYS A 109 6.72 -9.77 17.33
C LYS A 109 6.18 -8.92 16.18
N ASN A 110 6.38 -9.38 14.94
CA ASN A 110 5.93 -8.67 13.74
C ASN A 110 4.41 -8.54 13.62
N ALA A 111 3.62 -9.26 14.43
CA ALA A 111 2.17 -9.14 14.43
C ALA A 111 1.65 -7.96 15.26
N ILE A 112 2.53 -7.21 15.93
CA ILE A 112 2.16 -6.08 16.78
C ILE A 112 2.01 -4.84 15.92
N ALA A 113 0.81 -4.25 15.94
CA ALA A 113 0.48 -3.05 15.17
C ALA A 113 0.81 -1.77 15.93
N GLY A 114 0.74 -1.80 17.27
CA GLY A 114 1.10 -0.64 18.09
C GLY A 114 0.91 -0.87 19.59
N VAL A 115 1.39 0.10 20.36
CA VAL A 115 1.22 0.17 21.82
C VAL A 115 0.06 1.10 22.13
N LEU A 116 -0.88 0.64 22.95
CA LEU A 116 -1.98 1.46 23.49
C LEU A 116 -1.48 2.14 24.76
N SER A 117 -0.72 3.22 24.57
CA SER A 117 -0.48 4.20 25.63
C SER A 117 -1.79 4.93 25.91
N LYS A 118 -2.13 5.16 27.19
CA LYS A 118 -3.33 5.94 27.57
C LYS A 118 -3.29 7.41 27.08
N SER A 119 -2.15 7.82 26.52
CA SER A 119 -1.81 9.13 25.97
C SER A 119 -2.00 9.26 24.45
N ASP A 120 -2.29 8.18 23.72
CA ASP A 120 -2.57 8.23 22.27
C ASP A 120 -4.08 8.24 21.96
N ARG A 121 -4.89 8.81 22.86
CA ARG A 121 -6.18 9.32 22.41
C ARG A 121 -5.85 10.54 21.57
N PRO A 122 -6.10 10.56 20.24
CA PRO A 122 -6.36 11.83 19.61
C PRO A 122 -7.48 12.43 20.45
N GLU A 123 -7.16 13.53 21.12
CA GLU A 123 -8.11 14.51 21.61
C GLU A 123 -9.30 14.46 20.66
N ALA A 124 -10.46 14.14 21.23
CA ALA A 124 -11.71 14.25 20.52
C ALA A 124 -11.65 15.53 19.69
N ALA A 125 -11.86 15.40 18.37
CA ALA A 125 -12.34 16.53 17.60
C ALA A 125 -13.43 17.18 18.46
N PRO A 126 -13.32 18.45 18.85
CA PRO A 126 -14.41 19.11 19.52
C PRO A 126 -15.59 18.98 18.58
N GLU A 127 -16.54 18.16 19.00
CA GLU A 127 -17.86 18.07 18.40
C GLU A 127 -18.38 19.50 18.25
N GLU A 128 -18.81 19.80 17.04
CA GLU A 128 -19.63 20.92 16.70
C GLU A 128 -20.83 20.94 17.67
N THR A 129 -20.76 21.82 18.66
CA THR A 129 -21.95 22.28 19.37
C THR A 129 -22.33 23.61 18.74
N GLU A 130 -23.14 23.48 17.71
CA GLU A 130 -24.13 24.49 17.35
C GLU A 130 -24.97 24.77 18.60
N THR A 131 -24.65 25.83 19.32
CA THR A 131 -25.66 26.57 20.10
C THR A 131 -25.91 27.87 19.37
N GLU A 132 -26.89 27.81 18.47
CA GLU A 132 -27.86 28.87 18.31
C GLU A 132 -28.37 29.37 19.69
N ASP A 133 -28.89 30.60 19.66
CA ASP A 133 -29.70 31.29 20.68
C ASP A 133 -28.96 32.27 21.63
N LYS A 134 -28.97 33.53 21.16
CA LYS A 134 -29.64 34.68 21.82
C LYS A 134 -28.93 35.39 22.99
N LYS A 135 -28.46 36.62 22.71
CA LYS A 135 -29.07 37.86 23.23
C LYS A 135 -28.56 39.10 22.48
#